data_AF-A0A3L7NV27-F1
#
_entry.id   AF-A0A3L7NV27-F1
#
_cell.length_a   1.000
_cell.length_b   1.000
_cell.length_c   1.000
_cell.angle_alpha   90.00
_cell.angle_beta   90.00
_cell.angle_gamma   90.00
#
_symmetry.space_group_name_H-M   'P 1'
#
loop_
_entity.id
_entity.type
_entity.pdbx_description
1 polymer ?
#
loop_
_entity_poly.entity_id
_entity_poly.type
_entity_poly.pdbx_seq_one_letter_code
_entity_poly.pdbx_strand_id
1 'polypeptide(L)'
;MLGGYLLRDILLAGRKVVVLARATRKKAASERIAAIVAYWSAREGCSLTLPTVLAGDLRERMAGLSPVDIAFIGNSCGVALHAAASLSFREDAFGEPWRTNLEGTGQLLEVCQRAGVANWHQVSTAFVCGRAQGRVYPDEVSCPGPDRNVYEESKAQIVGVIL
;
A
#
# COMPACT_ATOMS: atom_id res chain seq x y z
N MET A 1 -11.85 0.81 -4.42
CA MET A 1 -11.06 0.28 -3.28
C MET A 1 -10.45 1.45 -2.49
N LEU A 2 -10.05 1.22 -1.24
CA LEU A 2 -9.56 2.25 -0.30
C LEU A 2 -8.47 3.18 -0.88
N GLY A 3 -7.48 2.63 -1.59
CA GLY A 3 -6.40 3.43 -2.17
C GLY A 3 -6.87 4.55 -3.12
N GLY A 4 -8.00 4.34 -3.82
CA GLY A 4 -8.60 5.38 -4.66
C GLY A 4 -9.21 6.53 -3.85
N TYR A 5 -9.78 6.25 -2.68
CA TYR A 5 -10.30 7.28 -1.77
C TYR A 5 -9.15 8.05 -1.10
N LEU A 6 -8.10 7.36 -0.65
CA LEU A 6 -6.91 8.00 -0.10
C LEU A 6 -6.25 8.95 -1.11
N LEU A 7 -6.08 8.49 -2.36
CA LEU A 7 -5.56 9.34 -3.43
C LEU A 7 -6.44 10.57 -3.65
N ARG A 8 -7.77 10.39 -3.73
CA ARG A 8 -8.72 11.49 -3.85
C ARG A 8 -8.54 12.52 -2.73
N ASP A 9 -8.53 12.07 -1.47
CA ASP A 9 -8.49 12.97 -0.31
C ASP A 9 -7.18 13.77 -0.25
N ILE A 10 -6.06 13.14 -0.64
CA ILE A 10 -4.76 13.82 -0.74
C ILE A 10 -4.78 14.88 -1.86
N LEU A 11 -5.35 14.55 -3.03
CA LEU A 11 -5.45 15.47 -4.16
C LEU A 11 -6.40 16.64 -3.87
N LEU A 12 -7.56 16.39 -3.25
CA LEU A 12 -8.51 17.43 -2.82
C LEU A 12 -7.90 18.37 -1.78
N ALA A 13 -7.02 17.85 -0.91
CA ALA A 13 -6.25 18.66 0.03
C ALA A 13 -5.13 19.49 -0.64
N GLY A 14 -5.01 19.45 -1.98
CA GLY A 14 -3.99 20.18 -2.73
C GLY A 14 -2.56 19.68 -2.49
N ARG A 15 -2.40 18.46 -1.95
CA ARG A 15 -1.09 17.90 -1.63
C ARG A 15 -0.52 17.15 -2.83
N LYS A 16 0.80 17.30 -3.03
CA LYS A 16 1.55 16.51 -4.01
C LYS A 16 1.66 15.06 -3.52
N VAL A 17 1.55 14.12 -4.44
CA VAL A 17 1.66 12.69 -4.14
C VAL A 17 2.35 11.96 -5.27
N VAL A 18 3.24 11.04 -4.90
CA VAL A 18 3.86 10.07 -5.80
C VAL A 18 3.14 8.74 -5.60
N VAL A 19 2.63 8.16 -6.69
CA VAL A 19 1.87 6.91 -6.66
C VAL A 19 2.69 5.79 -7.28
N LEU A 20 3.04 4.79 -6.47
CA LEU A 20 3.55 3.52 -6.97
C LEU A 20 2.40 2.68 -7.50
N ALA A 21 2.43 2.32 -8.78
CA ALA A 21 1.37 1.53 -9.38
C ALA A 21 1.90 0.50 -10.39
N ARG A 22 1.28 -0.68 -10.38
CA ARG A 22 1.60 -1.74 -11.33
C ARG A 22 0.99 -1.46 -12.71
N ALA A 23 1.72 -1.74 -13.78
CA ALA A 23 1.11 -1.79 -15.10
C ALA A 23 0.18 -3.03 -15.23
N THR A 24 -0.60 -3.08 -16.29
CA THR A 24 -1.27 -4.31 -16.73
C THR A 24 -0.87 -4.60 -18.16
N ARG A 25 -1.18 -5.80 -18.65
CA ARG A 25 -0.93 -6.16 -20.06
C ARG A 25 -1.57 -5.19 -21.07
N LYS A 26 -2.61 -4.45 -20.65
CA LYS A 26 -3.39 -3.55 -21.53
C LYS A 26 -3.16 -2.06 -21.25
N LYS A 27 -2.64 -1.69 -20.08
CA LYS A 27 -2.58 -0.29 -19.63
C LYS A 27 -1.33 -0.02 -18.82
N ALA A 28 -0.67 1.10 -19.11
CA ALA A 28 0.44 1.60 -18.31
C ALA A 28 -0.03 2.01 -16.90
N ALA A 29 0.90 2.05 -15.94
CA ALA A 29 0.60 2.47 -14.58
C ALA A 29 0.00 3.88 -14.54
N SER A 30 0.58 4.82 -15.30
CA SER A 30 0.12 6.21 -15.42
C SER A 30 -1.31 6.30 -15.94
N GLU A 31 -1.67 5.54 -16.97
CA GLU A 31 -3.03 5.50 -17.53
C GLU A 31 -4.06 4.98 -16.52
N ARG A 32 -3.67 3.98 -15.71
CA ARG A 32 -4.55 3.43 -14.66
C ARG A 32 -4.82 4.48 -13.58
N ILE A 33 -3.80 5.21 -13.15
CA ILE A 33 -3.95 6.28 -12.15
C ILE A 33 -4.72 7.47 -12.74
N ALA A 34 -4.44 7.87 -13.99
CA ALA A 34 -5.16 8.93 -14.67
C ALA A 34 -6.67 8.61 -14.76
N ALA A 35 -7.05 7.36 -15.04
CA ALA A 35 -8.45 6.95 -15.04
C ALA A 35 -9.11 7.08 -13.65
N ILE A 36 -8.39 6.77 -12.56
CA ILE A 36 -8.87 6.96 -11.18
C ILE A 36 -9.06 8.45 -10.88
N VAL A 37 -8.09 9.28 -11.25
CA VAL A 37 -8.16 10.74 -11.06
C VAL A 37 -9.30 11.37 -11.89
N ALA A 38 -9.50 10.93 -13.13
CA ALA A 38 -10.59 11.39 -13.99
C ALA A 38 -11.96 11.02 -13.40
N TYR A 39 -12.11 9.78 -12.91
CA TYR A 39 -13.33 9.33 -12.24
C TYR A 39 -13.67 10.23 -11.04
N TRP A 40 -12.68 10.52 -10.19
CA TRP A 40 -12.89 11.38 -9.03
C TRP A 40 -13.11 12.84 -9.41
N SER A 41 -12.41 13.36 -10.41
CA SER A 41 -12.61 14.74 -10.88
C SER A 41 -14.06 14.96 -11.34
N ALA A 42 -14.62 14.00 -12.09
CA ALA A 42 -16.02 14.04 -12.52
C ALA A 42 -16.99 13.95 -11.34
N ARG A 43 -16.70 13.09 -10.35
CA ARG A 43 -17.56 12.87 -9.20
C ARG A 43 -17.57 14.02 -8.20
N GLU A 44 -16.42 14.65 -7.96
CA GLU A 44 -16.27 15.78 -7.04
C GLU A 44 -16.57 17.12 -7.72
N GLY A 45 -16.77 17.14 -9.04
CA GLY A 45 -17.11 18.36 -9.80
C GLY A 45 -15.95 19.35 -9.92
N CYS A 46 -14.70 18.91 -9.74
CA CYS A 46 -13.50 19.73 -9.82
C CYS A 46 -12.37 19.02 -10.56
N SER A 47 -11.46 19.78 -11.19
CA SER A 47 -10.27 19.21 -11.82
C SER A 47 -9.22 18.87 -10.76
N LEU A 48 -8.92 17.58 -10.57
CA LEU A 48 -7.84 17.12 -9.70
C LEU A 48 -6.51 17.07 -10.46
N THR A 49 -5.42 17.49 -9.81
CA THR A 49 -4.09 17.41 -10.40
C THR A 49 -3.65 15.95 -10.55
N LEU A 50 -3.05 15.61 -11.70
CA LEU A 50 -2.45 14.30 -11.89
C LEU A 50 -1.22 14.14 -11.00
N PRO A 51 -1.11 13.05 -10.25
CA PRO A 51 0.06 12.78 -9.44
C PRO A 51 1.24 12.31 -10.30
N THR A 52 2.44 12.36 -9.73
CA THR A 52 3.58 11.63 -10.30
C THR A 52 3.35 10.13 -10.12
N VAL A 53 3.53 9.34 -11.18
CA VAL A 53 3.32 7.88 -11.13
C VAL A 53 4.63 7.17 -11.39
N LEU A 54 5.04 6.32 -10.46
CA LEU A 54 6.14 5.39 -10.62
C LEU A 54 5.58 4.02 -10.95
N ALA A 55 6.03 3.44 -12.06
CA ALA A 55 5.67 2.08 -12.42
C ALA A 55 6.47 1.10 -11.56
N GLY A 56 5.78 0.22 -10.83
CA GLY A 56 6.45 -0.79 -10.01
C GLY A 56 5.49 -1.85 -9.49
N ASP A 57 6.07 -2.91 -8.95
CA ASP A 57 5.37 -4.08 -8.43
C ASP A 57 6.02 -4.51 -7.11
N LEU A 58 5.25 -4.53 -6.03
CA LEU A 58 5.74 -4.94 -4.71
C LEU A 58 6.29 -6.36 -4.69
N ARG A 59 5.90 -7.19 -5.65
CA ARG A 59 6.38 -8.57 -5.79
C ARG A 59 7.79 -8.68 -6.39
N GLU A 60 8.40 -7.56 -6.74
CA GLU A 60 9.74 -7.46 -7.29
C GLU A 60 10.70 -6.82 -6.28
N ARG A 61 12.00 -7.14 -6.40
CA ARG A 61 13.04 -6.52 -5.57
C ARG A 61 12.97 -4.99 -5.69
N MET A 62 13.06 -4.27 -4.57
CA MET A 62 12.91 -2.81 -4.50
C MET A 62 11.61 -2.30 -5.14
N ALA A 63 10.55 -3.11 -5.10
CA ALA A 63 9.29 -2.86 -5.79
C ALA A 63 9.40 -2.61 -7.32
N GLY A 64 10.48 -3.11 -7.95
CA GLY A 64 10.76 -2.88 -9.37
C GLY A 64 11.27 -1.46 -9.69
N LEU A 65 11.59 -0.66 -8.67
CA LEU A 65 12.06 0.71 -8.84
C LEU A 65 13.55 0.78 -9.17
N SER A 66 13.90 1.69 -10.08
CA SER A 66 15.30 1.96 -10.42
C SER A 66 15.98 2.82 -9.34
N PRO A 67 17.33 2.87 -9.30
CA PRO A 67 18.04 3.80 -8.42
C PRO A 67 17.65 5.27 -8.62
N VAL A 68 17.28 5.65 -9.85
CA VAL A 68 16.81 7.01 -10.17
C VAL A 68 15.46 7.28 -9.52
N ASP A 69 14.54 6.31 -9.56
CA ASP A 69 13.23 6.45 -8.90
C ASP A 69 13.38 6.56 -7.38
N ILE A 70 14.28 5.77 -6.78
CA ILE A 70 14.55 5.81 -5.33
C ILE A 70 15.13 7.17 -4.93
N ALA A 71 16.09 7.69 -5.70
CA ALA A 71 16.64 9.04 -5.47
C ALA A 71 15.57 10.13 -5.62
N PHE A 72 14.68 10.00 -6.61
CA PHE A 72 13.55 10.91 -6.77
C PHE A 72 12.60 10.88 -5.57
N ILE A 73 12.28 9.68 -5.04
CA ILE A 73 11.47 9.52 -3.83
C ILE A 73 12.13 10.24 -2.66
N GLY A 74 13.43 10.04 -2.44
CA GLY A 74 14.14 10.69 -1.33
C GLY A 74 14.15 12.21 -1.40
N ASN A 75 14.15 12.78 -2.61
CA ASN A 75 14.08 14.23 -2.81
C ASN A 75 12.66 14.80 -2.74
N SER A 76 11.63 13.98 -2.92
CA SER A 76 10.25 14.45 -3.15
C SER A 76 9.25 14.05 -2.08
N CYS A 77 9.58 13.02 -1.29
CA CYS A 77 8.65 12.39 -0.35
C CYS A 77 9.22 12.44 1.08
N GLY A 78 8.43 12.96 2.02
CA GLY A 78 8.75 12.87 3.46
C GLY A 78 7.92 11.82 4.21
N VAL A 79 6.94 11.21 3.54
CA VAL A 79 5.97 10.27 4.13
C VAL A 79 5.64 9.17 3.13
N ALA A 80 5.60 7.92 3.59
CA ALA A 80 5.13 6.76 2.87
C ALA A 80 3.80 6.26 3.46
N LEU A 81 2.81 6.04 2.59
CA LEU A 81 1.50 5.47 2.95
C LEU A 81 1.30 4.16 2.20
N HIS A 82 1.31 3.04 2.93
CA HIS A 82 1.16 1.71 2.34
C HIS A 82 -0.24 1.15 2.58
N ALA A 83 -1.05 1.13 1.52
CA ALA A 83 -2.39 0.55 1.51
C ALA A 83 -2.56 -0.58 0.50
N ALA A 84 -1.49 -0.98 -0.20
CA ALA A 84 -1.55 -2.06 -1.18
C ALA A 84 -1.52 -3.42 -0.47
N ALA A 85 -2.46 -4.29 -0.83
CA ALA A 85 -2.53 -5.64 -0.33
C ALA A 85 -3.27 -6.53 -1.33
N SER A 86 -2.88 -7.80 -1.37
CA SER A 86 -3.68 -8.88 -1.90
C SER A 86 -4.73 -9.26 -0.86
N LEU A 87 -6.00 -9.28 -1.27
CA LEU A 87 -7.15 -9.64 -0.43
C LEU A 87 -7.56 -11.10 -0.60
N SER A 88 -6.67 -11.95 -1.14
CA SER A 88 -6.96 -13.36 -1.33
C SER A 88 -7.05 -14.07 0.03
N PHE A 89 -8.19 -14.68 0.32
CA PHE A 89 -8.40 -15.48 1.53
C PHE A 89 -7.83 -16.90 1.43
N ARG A 90 -7.27 -17.26 0.28
CA ARG A 90 -6.65 -18.56 0.03
C ARG A 90 -5.28 -18.35 -0.56
N GLU A 91 -4.37 -19.24 -0.20
CA GLU A 91 -3.08 -19.29 -0.86
C GLU A 91 -3.27 -19.73 -2.31
N ASP A 92 -2.67 -19.00 -3.24
CA ASP A 92 -2.61 -19.42 -4.64
C ASP A 92 -1.27 -20.09 -4.96
N ALA A 93 -1.19 -20.73 -6.12
CA ALA A 93 0.02 -21.43 -6.56
C ALA A 93 1.24 -20.50 -6.76
N PHE A 94 1.06 -19.18 -6.63
CA PHE A 94 2.08 -18.16 -6.84
C PHE A 94 2.52 -17.47 -5.54
N GLY A 95 2.03 -17.96 -4.39
CA GLY A 95 2.40 -17.48 -3.05
C GLY A 95 1.64 -16.24 -2.60
N GLU A 96 0.52 -15.88 -3.24
CA GLU A 96 -0.39 -14.87 -2.68
C GLU A 96 -1.16 -15.46 -1.50
N PRO A 97 -1.49 -14.69 -0.45
CA PRO A 97 -1.27 -13.26 -0.31
C PRO A 97 0.14 -12.88 0.22
N TRP A 98 0.94 -13.85 0.67
CA TRP A 98 2.23 -13.62 1.34
C TRP A 98 3.21 -12.78 0.54
N ARG A 99 3.33 -13.09 -0.75
CA ARG A 99 4.26 -12.40 -1.66
C ARG A 99 3.96 -10.90 -1.81
N THR A 100 2.68 -10.53 -1.90
CA THR A 100 2.31 -9.10 -1.98
C THR A 100 2.28 -8.46 -0.60
N ASN A 101 1.71 -9.15 0.39
CA ASN A 101 1.44 -8.55 1.70
C ASN A 101 2.70 -8.49 2.56
N LEU A 102 3.40 -9.61 2.75
CA LEU A 102 4.56 -9.66 3.62
C LEU A 102 5.83 -9.24 2.89
N GLU A 103 6.24 -10.00 1.87
CA GLU A 103 7.48 -9.72 1.13
C GLU A 103 7.41 -8.35 0.47
N GLY A 104 6.29 -8.03 -0.17
CA GLY A 104 6.08 -6.74 -0.81
C GLY A 104 6.07 -5.54 0.14
N THR A 105 5.62 -5.71 1.39
CA THR A 105 5.79 -4.67 2.41
C THR A 105 7.27 -4.50 2.76
N GLY A 106 8.01 -5.60 2.90
CA GLY A 106 9.47 -5.56 3.08
C GLY A 106 10.20 -4.83 1.95
N GLN A 107 9.82 -5.07 0.69
CA GLN A 107 10.41 -4.38 -0.47
C GLN A 107 10.17 -2.87 -0.40
N LEU A 108 8.97 -2.43 -0.01
CA LEU A 108 8.66 -1.01 0.09
C LEU A 108 9.31 -0.33 1.31
N LEU A 109 9.46 -1.05 2.43
CA LEU A 109 10.23 -0.58 3.59
C LEU A 109 11.70 -0.38 3.20
N GLU A 110 12.29 -1.31 2.44
CA GLU A 110 13.67 -1.17 1.96
C GLU A 110 13.81 0.05 1.01
N VAL A 111 12.84 0.29 0.12
CA VAL A 111 12.79 1.52 -0.69
C VAL A 111 12.78 2.77 0.20
N CYS A 112 11.92 2.81 1.22
CA CYS A 112 11.83 3.96 2.12
C CYS A 112 13.13 4.18 2.88
N GLN A 113 13.77 3.12 3.37
CA GLN A 113 15.05 3.18 4.06
C GLN A 113 16.14 3.76 3.13
N ARG A 114 16.26 3.27 1.90
CA ARG A 114 17.26 3.76 0.93
C ARG A 114 16.97 5.19 0.46
N ALA A 115 15.71 5.57 0.37
CA ALA A 115 15.30 6.93 0.01
C ALA A 115 15.37 7.91 1.19
N GLY A 116 15.58 7.44 2.43
CA GLY A 116 15.58 8.30 3.62
C GLY A 116 14.18 8.76 4.06
N VAL A 117 13.12 8.06 3.65
CA VAL A 117 11.73 8.36 4.06
C VAL A 117 11.46 7.72 5.42
N ALA A 118 11.47 8.52 6.48
CA ALA A 118 11.35 8.04 7.85
C ALA A 118 9.89 7.86 8.33
N ASN A 119 8.93 8.59 7.77
CA ASN A 119 7.54 8.54 8.24
C ASN A 119 6.76 7.49 7.45
N TRP A 120 6.39 6.39 8.11
CA TRP A 120 5.65 5.28 7.52
C TRP A 120 4.26 5.15 8.12
N HIS A 121 3.24 5.06 7.25
CA HIS A 121 1.87 4.76 7.65
C HIS A 121 1.40 3.47 6.96
N GLN A 122 1.16 2.44 7.78
CA GLN A 122 0.63 1.17 7.32
C GLN A 122 -0.89 1.12 7.46
N VAL A 123 -1.59 0.81 6.37
CA VAL A 123 -2.99 0.37 6.47
C VAL A 123 -3.02 -1.13 6.75
N SER A 124 -3.48 -1.48 7.95
CA SER A 124 -3.74 -2.85 8.39
C SER A 124 -5.24 -3.18 8.34
N THR A 125 -5.66 -4.18 9.10
CA THR A 125 -7.06 -4.59 9.26
C THR A 125 -7.36 -4.88 10.72
N ALA A 126 -8.59 -4.61 11.16
CA ALA A 126 -9.04 -5.03 12.50
C ALA A 126 -8.99 -6.56 12.68
N PHE A 127 -8.97 -7.32 11.58
CA PHE A 127 -8.92 -8.78 11.62
C PHE A 127 -7.58 -9.36 12.09
N VAL A 128 -6.54 -8.55 12.32
CA VAL A 128 -5.32 -9.02 13.01
C VAL A 128 -5.60 -9.46 14.46
N CYS A 129 -6.79 -9.17 14.99
CA CYS A 129 -7.23 -9.73 16.27
C CYS A 129 -7.72 -11.19 16.19
N GLY A 130 -7.76 -11.78 14.99
CA GLY A 130 -8.18 -13.15 14.74
C GLY A 130 -9.58 -13.48 15.30
N ARG A 131 -9.62 -14.48 16.19
CA ARG A 131 -10.85 -14.95 16.86
C ARG A 131 -11.02 -14.42 18.28
N ALA A 132 -10.32 -13.34 18.65
CA ALA A 132 -10.54 -12.68 19.94
C ALA A 132 -12.04 -12.39 20.18
N GLN A 133 -12.50 -12.64 21.40
CA GLN A 133 -13.87 -12.37 21.84
C GLN A 133 -13.88 -11.20 22.82
N GLY A 134 -14.95 -10.41 22.79
CA GLY A 134 -15.06 -9.21 23.63
C GLY A 134 -14.47 -7.97 22.95
N ARG A 135 -14.14 -6.96 23.75
CA ARG A 135 -13.59 -5.69 23.28
C ARG A 135 -12.08 -5.84 23.10
N VAL A 136 -11.59 -5.50 21.92
CA VAL A 136 -10.17 -5.42 21.58
C VAL A 136 -9.77 -3.94 21.50
N TYR A 137 -8.65 -3.58 22.12
CA TYR A 137 -8.15 -2.21 22.18
C TYR A 137 -6.98 -1.97 21.20
N PRO A 138 -6.79 -0.74 20.69
CA PRO A 138 -5.76 -0.46 19.68
C PRO A 138 -4.30 -0.67 20.14
N ASP A 139 -4.06 -0.64 21.44
CA ASP A 139 -2.77 -0.86 22.09
C ASP A 139 -2.47 -2.35 22.38
N GLU A 140 -3.43 -3.24 22.11
CA GLU A 140 -3.25 -4.69 22.26
C GLU A 140 -2.52 -5.27 21.04
N VAL A 141 -1.18 -5.24 21.08
CA VAL A 141 -0.28 -5.68 20.00
C VAL A 141 -0.38 -7.18 19.69
N SER A 142 -0.81 -7.99 20.66
CA SER A 142 -0.97 -9.44 20.52
C SER A 142 -2.37 -9.85 20.94
N CYS A 143 -3.21 -10.15 19.96
CA CYS A 143 -4.48 -10.83 20.20
C CYS A 143 -4.25 -12.35 20.12
N PRO A 144 -4.61 -13.12 21.16
CA PRO A 144 -4.25 -14.55 21.24
C PRO A 144 -5.14 -15.48 20.41
N GLY A 145 -6.09 -14.95 19.63
CA GLY A 145 -7.00 -15.78 18.84
C GLY A 145 -6.32 -16.27 17.56
N PRO A 146 -6.49 -17.54 17.15
CA PRO A 146 -5.95 -18.01 15.89
C PRO A 146 -6.58 -17.22 14.73
N ASP A 147 -5.78 -16.92 13.72
CA ASP A 147 -6.25 -16.28 12.49
C ASP A 147 -7.27 -17.16 11.77
N ARG A 148 -8.18 -16.54 11.00
CA ARG A 148 -9.24 -17.28 10.29
C ARG A 148 -8.82 -17.71 8.90
N ASN A 149 -7.82 -17.07 8.33
CA ASN A 149 -7.34 -17.29 6.98
C ASN A 149 -5.95 -16.67 6.76
N VAL A 150 -5.29 -17.09 5.69
CA VAL A 150 -3.93 -16.64 5.32
C VAL A 150 -3.81 -15.14 5.05
N TYR A 151 -4.90 -14.43 4.74
CA TYR A 151 -4.87 -12.97 4.62
C TYR A 151 -4.71 -12.29 5.99
N GLU A 152 -5.47 -12.74 6.99
CA GLU A 152 -5.37 -12.25 8.38
C GLU A 152 -3.98 -12.52 8.93
N GLU A 153 -3.47 -13.74 8.76
CA GLU A 153 -2.11 -14.13 9.16
C GLU A 153 -1.05 -13.22 8.52
N SER A 154 -1.16 -12.96 7.20
CA SER A 154 -0.23 -12.08 6.49
C SER A 154 -0.25 -10.64 7.01
N LYS A 155 -1.41 -10.15 7.48
CA LYS A 155 -1.54 -8.81 8.05
C LYS A 155 -1.04 -8.73 9.48
N ALA A 156 -1.27 -9.77 10.28
CA ALA A 156 -0.77 -9.86 11.66
C ALA A 156 0.76 -9.85 11.70
N GLN A 157 1.41 -10.59 10.79
CA GLN A 157 2.88 -10.60 10.69
C GLN A 157 3.46 -9.23 10.34
N ILE A 158 2.81 -8.47 9.46
CA ILE A 158 3.25 -7.10 9.11
C ILE A 158 3.21 -6.17 10.33
N VAL A 159 2.16 -6.26 11.16
CA VAL A 159 2.05 -5.47 12.39
C VAL A 159 3.23 -5.76 13.32
N GLY A 160 3.61 -7.03 13.48
CA GLY A 160 4.77 -7.43 14.29
C GLY A 160 6.13 -7.00 13.73
N VAL A 161 6.24 -6.64 12.44
CA VAL A 161 7.48 -6.15 11.82
C VAL A 161 7.63 -4.62 11.94
N ILE A 162 6.51 -3.89 12.05
CA ILE A 162 6.48 -2.42 12.02
C ILE A 162 6.52 -1.80 13.43
N LEU A 163 6.13 -2.56 14.46
CA LEU A 163 6.17 -2.17 15.87
C LEU A 163 7.49 -2.57 16.53
#